data_AF-A0A0R1YI90-F1
#
_entry.id   AF-A0A0R1YI90-F1
#
_cell.length_a   1.000
_cell.length_b   1.000
_cell.length_c   1.000
_cell.angle_alpha   90.00
_cell.angle_beta   90.00
_cell.angle_gamma   90.00
#
_symmetry.space_group_name_H-M   'P 1'
#
loop_
_entity.id
_entity.type
_entity.pdbx_description
1 polymer ?
#
loop_
_entity_poly.entity_id
_entity_poly.type
_entity_poly.pdbx_seq_one_letter_code
_entity_poly.pdbx_strand_id
1 'polypeptide(L)' 'MLIVKATVKDDMRIISLPFEYGSKLKDNQEYVVDYKDNGTIILSPRIENPFLVKSEGSLSEPDFWEQN' A
#
# COMPACT_ATOMS: atom_id res chain seq x y z
N MET A 1 -12.46 -14.45 4.79
CA MET A 1 -13.01 -13.81 3.57
C MET A 1 -14.08 -12.84 4.01
N LEU A 2 -13.94 -11.56 3.66
CA LEU A 2 -14.90 -10.52 4.03
C LEU A 2 -15.81 -10.23 2.82
N ILE A 3 -17.12 -10.13 3.05
CA ILE A 3 -18.10 -9.73 2.04
C ILE A 3 -18.66 -8.37 2.45
N VAL A 4 -18.58 -7.40 1.55
CA VAL A 4 -19.08 -6.04 1.74
C VAL A 4 -19.99 -5.66 0.58
N LYS A 5 -20.92 -4.74 0.83
CA LYS A 5 -21.82 -4.23 -0.20
C LYS A 5 -21.33 -2.88 -0.70
N ALA A 6 -21.17 -2.75 -2.01
CA ALA A 6 -20.94 -1.46 -2.64
C ALA A 6 -22.23 -0.61 -2.61
N THR A 7 -22.08 0.67 -2.31
CA THR A 7 -23.19 1.64 -2.31
C THR A 7 -22.90 2.74 -3.34
N VAL A 8 -23.93 3.31 -3.94
CA VAL A 8 -23.79 4.45 -4.87
C VAL A 8 -24.22 5.72 -4.15
N LYS A 9 -23.37 6.75 -4.18
CA LYS A 9 -23.66 8.07 -3.63
C LYS A 9 -22.99 9.11 -4.51
N ASP A 10 -23.75 10.12 -4.95
CA ASP A 10 -23.23 11.26 -5.73
C ASP A 10 -22.39 10.81 -6.94
N ASP A 11 -22.91 9.87 -7.73
CA ASP A 11 -22.24 9.22 -8.88
C ASP A 11 -20.94 8.45 -8.55
N MET A 12 -20.61 8.28 -7.27
CA MET A 12 -19.47 7.49 -6.80
C MET A 12 -19.92 6.14 -6.27
N ARG A 13 -19.14 5.10 -6.55
CA ARG A 13 -19.27 3.78 -5.90
C ARG A 13 -18.38 3.75 -4.67
N ILE A 14 -18.98 3.53 -3.51
CA ILE A 14 -18.31 3.47 -2.21
C ILE A 14 -18.33 2.02 -1.72
N ILE A 15 -17.15 1.50 -1.38
CA ILE A 15 -16.99 0.19 -0.75
C ILE A 15 -16.50 0.43 0.68
N SER A 16 -17.39 0.22 1.66
CA SER A 16 -17.05 0.38 3.07
C SER A 16 -16.37 -0.88 3.58
N LEU A 17 -15.09 -0.78 3.90
CA LEU A 17 -14.32 -1.85 4.53
C LEU A 17 -14.36 -1.64 6.06
N PRO A 18 -14.74 -2.65 6.86
CA PRO A 18 -14.73 -2.57 8.31
C PRO A 18 -13.30 -2.45 8.83
N PHE A 19 -13.13 -1.70 9.92
CA PHE A 19 -11.84 -1.49 10.58
C PHE A 19 -11.27 -2.75 11.24
N GLU A 20 -12.07 -3.81 11.43
CA GLU A 20 -11.64 -5.02 12.12
C GLU A 20 -11.39 -6.17 11.13
N TYR A 21 -10.11 -6.35 10.76
CA TYR A 21 -9.37 -7.62 10.70
C TYR A 21 -7.95 -7.33 10.18
N GLY A 22 -6.93 -7.25 11.05
CA GLY A 22 -5.51 -7.19 10.65
C GLY A 22 -5.11 -5.96 9.81
N SER A 23 -5.69 -4.80 10.13
CA SER A 23 -5.83 -3.63 9.26
C SER A 23 -4.51 -3.00 8.83
N LYS A 24 -4.12 -3.26 7.58
CA LYS A 24 -3.00 -2.61 6.87
C LYS A 24 -3.40 -1.30 6.18
N LEU A 25 -4.71 -1.02 6.10
CA LEU A 25 -5.23 0.20 5.48
C LEU A 25 -5.10 1.34 6.49
N LYS A 26 -4.39 2.39 6.11
CA LYS A 26 -4.23 3.60 6.93
C LYS A 26 -5.30 4.62 6.55
N ASP A 27 -5.71 5.42 7.52
CA ASP A 27 -6.61 6.55 7.29
C ASP A 27 -6.00 7.51 6.27
N ASN A 28 -6.82 8.01 5.34
CA ASN A 28 -6.42 8.94 4.28
C ASN A 28 -5.27 8.46 3.37
N GLN A 29 -4.98 7.15 3.34
CA GLN A 29 -4.02 6.58 2.40
C GLN A 29 -4.58 6.58 0.98
N GLU A 30 -3.81 7.10 0.03
CA GLU A 30 -4.13 6.98 -1.40
C GLU A 30 -3.77 5.59 -1.93
N TYR A 31 -4.54 5.10 -2.90
CA TYR A 31 -4.32 3.82 -3.57
C TYR A 31 -4.37 4.00 -5.08
N VAL A 32 -3.51 3.25 -5.77
CA VAL A 32 -3.63 3.02 -7.21
C VAL A 32 -4.66 1.92 -7.43
N VAL A 33 -5.56 2.13 -8.39
CA VAL A 33 -6.66 1.22 -8.72
C VAL A 33 -6.39 0.57 -10.07
N ASP A 34 -6.27 -0.75 -10.08
CA ASP A 34 -6.17 -1.55 -11.29
C ASP A 34 -7.44 -2.37 -11.50
N TYR A 35 -8.03 -2.23 -12.70
CA TYR A 35 -9.13 -3.06 -13.16
C TYR A 35 -8.58 -4.20 -14.01
N LYS A 36 -8.95 -5.44 -13.66
CA LYS A 36 -8.65 -6.63 -14.47
C LYS A 36 -9.88 -7.03 -15.28
N ASP A 37 -9.66 -7.69 -16.42
CA ASP A 37 -10.73 -8.10 -17.35
C ASP A 37 -11.75 -9.06 -16.71
N ASN A 38 -11.34 -9.80 -15.68
CA ASN A 38 -12.21 -10.72 -14.92
C ASN A 38 -13.07 -10.00 -13.86
N GLY A 39 -13.09 -8.66 -13.84
CA GLY A 39 -13.83 -7.86 -12.87
C GLY A 39 -13.16 -7.73 -11.50
N THR A 40 -11.96 -8.28 -11.32
CA THR A 40 -11.17 -8.08 -10.10
C THR A 40 -10.64 -6.65 -10.05
N ILE A 41 -10.76 -6.02 -8.88
CA ILE A 41 -10.17 -4.71 -8.59
C ILE A 41 -9.01 -4.95 -7.63
N ILE A 42 -7.84 -4.42 -7.97
CA ILE A 42 -6.66 -4.43 -7.11
C ILE A 42 -6.41 -3.02 -6.60
N LEU A 43 -6.30 -2.88 -5.27
CA LEU A 43 -5.94 -1.64 -4.60
C LEU A 43 -4.52 -1.77 -4.05
N SER A 44 -3.62 -0.93 -4.55
CA SER A 44 -2.21 -0.91 -4.10
C SER A 44 -1.93 0.44 -3.44
N PRO A 45 -1.43 0.49 -2.19
CA PRO A 45 -1.16 1.78 -1.54
C PRO A 45 -0.16 2.57 -2.36
N ARG A 46 -0.49 3.83 -2.64
CA ARG A 46 0.44 4.75 -3.30
C ARG A 46 1.54 5.11 -2.31
N ILE A 47 2.77 4.77 -2.67
CA ILE A 47 3.96 5.16 -1.91
C ILE A 47 4.54 6.37 -2.61
N GLU A 48 4.58 7.51 -1.93
CA GLU A 48 5.33 8.68 -2.42
C GLU A 48 6.83 8.36 -2.27
N ASN A 49 7.42 7.86 -3.36
CA ASN A 49 8.84 7.54 -3.51
C ASN A 49 9.39 6.47 -2.52
N PRO A 50 9.54 5.20 -2.97
CA PRO A 50 10.05 4.12 -2.12
C PRO A 50 11.51 4.32 -1.66
N PHE A 51 12.24 5.28 -2.23
CA PHE A 51 13.61 5.62 -1.86
C PHE A 51 13.72 6.75 -0.82
N LEU A 52 12.62 7.41 -0.46
CA LEU A 52 12.60 8.44 0.61
C LEU A 52 12.45 7.82 2.02
N VAL A 53 12.14 6.53 2.13
CA VAL A 53 12.16 5.78 3.40
C VAL A 53 13.58 5.26 3.71
N LYS A 54 14.59 6.11 3.50
CA LYS A 54 15.90 5.99 4.13
C LYS A 54 16.16 7.29 4.86
N SER A 55 15.56 7.44 6.04
CA SER A 55 16.15 8.31 7.04
C SER A 55 17.56 7.78 7.33
N GLU A 56 18.54 8.65 7.11
CA GLU A 56 19.97 8.45 7.32
C GLU A 56 20.28 7.51 8.49
N GLY A 57 20.83 6.34 8.16
CA GLY A 57 21.24 5.33 9.13
C GLY A 57 22.39 4.54 8.53
N SER A 58 23.57 5.17 8.56
CA SER A 58 24.91 4.59 8.48
C SER A 58 24.98 3.10 8.13
N LEU A 59 25.10 2.76 6.84
CA LEU A 59 25.90 1.58 6.49
C LEU A 59 27.35 2.06 6.44
N SER A 60 27.96 2.21 7.63
CA SER A 60 29.40 2.19 7.70
C SER A 60 29.79 0.75 7.38
N GLU A 61 30.10 0.46 6.12
CA GLU A 61 30.86 -0.75 5.80
C GLU A 61 32.24 -0.56 6.44
N PRO A 62 32.63 -1.32 7.48
CA PRO A 62 34.00 -1.26 7.93
C PRO A 62 34.88 -1.85 6.81
N ASP A 63 35.82 -1.04 6.32
CA ASP A 63 36.97 -1.47 5.52
C ASP A 63 37.64 -2.69 6.17
N PHE A 64 37.29 -3.89 5.71
CA PHE A 64 38.06 -5.10 5.99
C PHE A 64 38.89 -5.43 4.76
N TRP A 65 40.08 -4.86 4.75
CA TRP A 65 41.25 -5.36 4.04
C TRP A 65 41.42 -6.86 4.29
N GLU A 66 41.43 -7.68 3.26
CA GLU A 66 42.44 -8.73 3.10
C GLU A 66 42.82 -8.83 1.61
N GLN A 67 44.01 -8.28 1.30
CA GLN A 67 44.80 -8.74 0.17
C GLN A 67 45.24 -10.18 0.48
N ASN A 68 44.88 -11.13 -0.39
CA ASN A 68 45.72 -12.29 -0.68
C ASN A 68 45.37 -12.87 -2.05
#